data_AF-X1HPA3-F1
#
_entry.id   AF-X1HPA3-F1
#
_cell.length_a   1.000
_cell.length_b   1.000
_cell.length_c   1.000
_cell.angle_alpha   90.00
_cell.angle_beta   90.00
_cell.angle_gamma   90.00
#
_symmetry.space_group_name_H-M   'P 1'
#
loop_
_entity.id
_entity.type
_entity.pdbx_description
1 polymer ?
#
loop_
_entity_poly.entity_id
_entity_poly.type
_entity_poly.pdbx_seq_one_letter_code
_entity_poly.pdbx_strand_id
1 'polypeptide(L)'
;MDENIAERVASALHPPEYGGFYNTVNSEPQDSWIKVFCSDWNKDHWAFYAYIGVDSYQEDLKGINRLIERLNWRDGDVYVELINHEDDAKNIYDKFCDRGGWDHGAILNAEAWIEISEEIENEPPTF
;
A
#
# COMPACT_ATOMS: atom_id res chain seq x y z
N MET A 1 -28.10 -12.85 -30.11
CA MET A 1 -27.30 -13.71 -29.22
C MET A 1 -25.86 -13.30 -29.35
N ASP A 2 -25.21 -12.57 -28.46
CA ASP A 2 -25.63 -11.76 -27.31
C ASP A 2 -24.39 -10.98 -26.84
N GLU A 3 -23.74 -10.23 -27.74
CA GLU A 3 -22.56 -9.41 -27.39
C GLU A 3 -22.92 -8.38 -26.30
N ASN A 4 -24.18 -7.93 -26.28
CA ASN A 4 -24.71 -7.00 -25.29
C ASN A 4 -24.98 -7.65 -23.91
N ILE A 5 -25.15 -8.97 -23.82
CA ILE A 5 -25.30 -9.65 -22.51
C ILE A 5 -23.93 -9.83 -21.87
N ALA A 6 -22.89 -10.19 -22.64
CA ALA A 6 -21.54 -10.31 -22.11
C ALA A 6 -21.03 -8.98 -21.52
N GLU A 7 -21.23 -7.87 -22.23
CA GLU A 7 -20.89 -6.52 -21.71
C GLU A 7 -21.75 -6.13 -20.50
N ARG A 8 -23.04 -6.41 -20.50
CA ARG A 8 -23.92 -6.11 -19.36
C ARG A 8 -23.64 -6.99 -18.14
N VAL A 9 -23.18 -8.23 -18.35
CA VAL A 9 -22.75 -9.12 -17.27
C VAL A 9 -21.38 -8.67 -16.74
N ALA A 10 -20.43 -8.30 -17.61
CA ALA A 10 -19.14 -7.73 -17.18
C ALA A 10 -19.32 -6.41 -16.41
N SER A 11 -20.21 -5.53 -16.87
CA SER A 11 -20.56 -4.28 -16.19
C SER A 11 -21.40 -4.48 -14.92
N ALA A 12 -22.08 -5.63 -14.77
CA ALA A 12 -22.81 -5.98 -13.55
C ALA A 12 -21.93 -6.75 -12.55
N LEU A 13 -20.85 -7.40 -13.02
CA LEU A 13 -19.82 -8.03 -12.20
C LEU A 13 -18.89 -7.00 -11.57
N HIS A 14 -18.72 -5.83 -12.19
CA HIS A 14 -17.94 -4.71 -11.67
C HIS A 14 -18.79 -3.43 -11.72
N PRO A 15 -19.50 -3.09 -10.63
CA PRO A 15 -20.26 -1.84 -10.57
C PRO A 15 -19.34 -0.64 -10.89
N PRO A 16 -19.86 0.48 -11.42
CA PRO A 16 -19.06 1.68 -11.71
C PRO A 16 -18.33 2.28 -10.49
N GLU A 17 -18.68 1.80 -9.30
CA GLU A 17 -18.07 2.07 -8.00
C GLU A 17 -16.67 1.44 -7.87
N TYR A 18 -16.30 0.52 -8.78
CA TYR A 18 -15.14 -0.38 -8.69
C TYR A 18 -14.05 -0.05 -9.73
N GLY A 19 -14.02 1.18 -10.25
CA GLY A 19 -13.03 1.62 -11.24
C GLY A 19 -12.50 3.02 -10.96
N GLY A 20 -11.19 3.18 -10.71
CA GLY A 20 -10.57 4.50 -10.61
C GLY A 20 -9.20 4.59 -9.96
N PHE A 21 -8.56 5.75 -10.17
CA PHE A 21 -7.36 6.18 -9.48
C PHE A 21 -7.75 7.15 -8.36
N TYR A 22 -7.39 6.84 -7.12
CA TYR A 22 -7.46 7.79 -6.02
C TYR A 22 -6.12 8.51 -5.91
N ASN A 23 -6.15 9.79 -5.51
CA ASN A 23 -4.95 10.50 -5.09
C ASN A 23 -4.42 9.85 -3.79
N THR A 24 -4.22 10.63 -2.74
CA THR A 24 -3.87 10.07 -1.45
C THR A 24 -5.13 9.75 -0.63
N VAL A 25 -5.21 8.54 -0.05
CA VAL A 25 -6.39 8.08 0.72
C VAL A 25 -6.38 8.54 2.17
N ASN A 26 -5.24 8.96 2.68
CA ASN A 26 -5.06 9.62 3.97
C ASN A 26 -4.27 10.93 3.81
N SER A 27 -4.37 11.81 4.81
CA SER A 27 -3.57 13.04 4.85
C SER A 27 -2.10 12.71 5.06
N GLU A 28 -1.24 13.61 4.58
CA GLU A 28 0.19 13.60 4.93
C GLU A 28 0.35 13.75 6.46
N PRO A 29 1.04 12.83 7.15
CA PRO A 29 1.30 12.94 8.58
C PRO A 29 2.19 14.13 8.92
N GLN A 30 2.16 14.58 10.18
CA GLN A 30 3.06 15.65 10.65
C GLN A 30 4.44 15.12 11.08
N ASP A 31 4.51 13.83 11.38
CA ASP A 31 5.71 13.06 11.68
C ASP A 31 6.35 12.50 10.40
N SER A 32 7.50 11.86 10.56
CA SER A 32 8.23 11.20 9.47
C SER A 32 7.33 10.16 8.80
N TRP A 33 7.32 10.13 7.47
CA TRP A 33 6.41 9.26 6.72
C TRP A 33 7.07 8.60 5.51
N ILE A 34 6.43 7.52 5.04
CA ILE A 34 6.70 6.87 3.76
C ILE A 34 5.43 6.95 2.91
N LYS A 35 5.58 7.40 1.66
CA LYS A 35 4.51 7.40 0.67
C LYS A 35 4.58 6.13 -0.15
N VAL A 36 3.45 5.45 -0.26
CA VAL A 36 3.31 4.20 -1.01
C VAL A 36 2.28 4.35 -2.12
N PHE A 37 2.46 3.59 -3.19
CA PHE A 37 1.48 3.33 -4.22
C PHE A 37 0.93 1.92 -4.02
N CYS A 38 -0.39 1.79 -4.00
CA CYS A 38 -1.08 0.51 -3.90
C CYS A 38 -1.95 0.32 -5.14
N SER A 39 -1.86 -0.83 -5.79
CA SER A 39 -2.77 -1.20 -6.87
C SER A 39 -3.18 -2.66 -6.80
N ASP A 40 -4.36 -2.95 -7.35
CA ASP A 40 -4.72 -4.31 -7.69
C ASP A 40 -3.71 -4.90 -8.71
N TRP A 41 -3.21 -6.12 -8.51
CA TRP A 41 -2.17 -6.72 -9.35
C TRP A 41 -2.63 -6.96 -10.79
N ASN A 42 -3.94 -7.09 -11.01
CA ASN A 42 -4.53 -7.15 -12.34
C ASN A 42 -4.66 -5.76 -13.02
N LYS A 43 -4.14 -4.68 -12.41
CA LYS A 43 -3.92 -3.28 -12.91
C LYS A 43 -5.06 -2.55 -13.60
N ASP A 44 -6.17 -3.20 -13.91
CA ASP A 44 -7.23 -2.68 -14.78
C ASP A 44 -8.38 -2.04 -13.99
N HIS A 45 -8.33 -2.07 -12.65
CA HIS A 45 -9.49 -1.68 -11.85
C HIS A 45 -9.21 -0.60 -10.78
N TRP A 46 -8.10 -0.63 -10.02
CA TRP A 46 -7.93 0.31 -8.89
C TRP A 46 -6.48 0.59 -8.51
N ALA A 47 -6.19 1.85 -8.16
CA ALA A 47 -4.95 2.23 -7.52
C ALA A 47 -5.11 3.49 -6.64
N PHE A 48 -4.23 3.63 -5.65
CA PHE A 48 -4.18 4.81 -4.79
C PHE A 48 -2.79 5.07 -4.22
N TYR A 49 -2.53 6.31 -3.79
CA TYR A 49 -1.41 6.61 -2.90
C TYR A 49 -1.85 6.60 -1.43
N ALA A 50 -0.93 6.27 -0.54
CA ALA A 50 -1.12 6.42 0.89
C ALA A 50 0.17 6.90 1.54
N TYR A 51 0.06 7.60 2.67
CA TYR A 51 1.19 7.84 3.57
C TYR A 51 1.13 6.82 4.71
N ILE A 52 2.28 6.42 5.22
CA ILE A 52 2.41 5.60 6.43
C ILE A 52 3.37 6.36 7.33
N GLY A 53 2.87 6.90 8.44
CA GLY A 53 3.70 7.58 9.43
C GLY A 53 4.56 6.57 10.18
N VAL A 54 5.80 6.91 10.48
CA VAL A 54 6.75 6.04 11.20
C VAL A 54 6.26 5.79 12.62
N ASP A 55 5.61 6.78 13.26
CA ASP A 55 5.07 6.61 14.62
C ASP A 55 3.61 6.10 14.60
N SER A 56 2.89 6.31 13.50
CA SER A 56 1.46 5.95 13.35
C SER A 56 1.19 4.72 12.49
N TYR A 57 2.23 4.01 12.01
CA TYR A 57 2.10 2.97 10.97
C TYR A 57 1.02 1.94 11.30
N GLN A 58 0.85 1.54 12.56
CA GLN A 58 -0.16 0.55 12.94
C GLN A 58 -1.59 0.98 12.61
N GLU A 59 -1.91 2.26 12.81
CA GLU A 59 -3.24 2.82 12.50
C GLU A 59 -3.39 3.05 10.99
N ASP A 60 -2.35 3.57 10.34
CA ASP A 60 -2.33 3.78 8.88
C ASP A 60 -2.51 2.47 8.12
N LEU A 61 -1.74 1.43 8.48
CA LEU A 61 -1.84 0.09 7.90
C LEU A 61 -3.23 -0.52 8.11
N LYS A 62 -3.85 -0.32 9.28
CA LYS A 62 -5.24 -0.77 9.50
C LYS A 62 -6.22 -0.04 8.58
N GLY A 63 -6.06 1.27 8.40
CA GLY A 63 -6.89 2.08 7.51
C GLY A 63 -6.76 1.63 6.05
N ILE A 64 -5.53 1.48 5.57
CA ILE A 64 -5.20 1.05 4.21
C ILE A 64 -5.73 -0.37 3.96
N ASN A 65 -5.49 -1.33 4.86
CA ASN A 65 -5.96 -2.70 4.70
C ASN A 65 -7.49 -2.80 4.71
N ARG A 66 -8.18 -2.05 5.59
CA ARG A 66 -9.65 -1.99 5.58
C ARG A 66 -10.20 -1.40 4.29
N LEU A 67 -9.50 -0.42 3.70
CA LEU A 67 -9.86 0.12 2.41
C LEU A 67 -9.74 -0.99 1.35
N ILE A 68 -8.56 -1.61 1.22
CA ILE A 68 -8.30 -2.71 0.28
C ILE A 68 -9.38 -3.82 0.40
N GLU A 69 -9.72 -4.24 1.62
CA GLU A 69 -10.79 -5.20 1.89
C GLU A 69 -12.15 -4.73 1.39
N ARG A 70 -12.52 -3.47 1.66
CA ARG A 70 -13.79 -2.87 1.21
C ARG A 70 -13.88 -2.77 -0.30
N LEU A 71 -12.76 -2.52 -0.97
CA LEU A 71 -12.67 -2.50 -2.44
C LEU A 71 -12.67 -3.92 -3.04
N ASN A 72 -12.70 -4.96 -2.20
CA ASN A 72 -12.74 -6.37 -2.59
C ASN A 72 -11.56 -6.79 -3.49
N TRP A 73 -10.35 -6.27 -3.24
CA TRP A 73 -9.12 -6.68 -3.96
C TRP A 73 -8.66 -8.10 -3.56
N ARG A 74 -9.48 -8.86 -2.84
CA ARG A 74 -9.11 -10.09 -2.12
C ARG A 74 -9.12 -11.38 -2.95
N ASP A 75 -8.90 -11.29 -4.27
CA ASP A 75 -8.86 -12.46 -5.18
C ASP A 75 -7.63 -12.55 -6.08
N GLY A 76 -6.53 -11.82 -5.79
CA GLY A 76 -5.25 -12.06 -6.45
C GLY A 76 -4.28 -10.89 -6.36
N ASP A 77 -3.48 -10.88 -5.30
CA ASP A 77 -2.29 -10.04 -5.05
C ASP A 77 -2.48 -8.51 -5.14
N VAL A 78 -1.99 -7.81 -4.12
CA VAL A 78 -1.90 -6.34 -4.14
C VAL A 78 -0.45 -5.98 -4.44
N TYR A 79 -0.26 -5.14 -5.45
CA TYR A 79 1.03 -4.51 -5.69
C TYR A 79 1.19 -3.31 -4.76
N VAL A 80 2.32 -3.23 -4.08
CA VAL A 80 2.67 -2.07 -3.25
C VAL A 80 4.07 -1.61 -3.61
N GLU A 81 4.22 -0.34 -3.93
CA GLU A 81 5.50 0.28 -4.30
C GLU A 81 5.80 1.43 -3.34
N LEU A 82 7.06 1.52 -2.91
CA LEU A 82 7.61 2.67 -2.20
C LEU A 82 7.84 3.82 -3.19
N ILE A 83 7.22 4.98 -2.93
CA ILE A 83 7.23 6.11 -3.87
C ILE A 83 8.15 7.23 -3.40
N ASN A 84 8.04 7.58 -2.12
CA ASN A 84 8.81 8.67 -1.53
C ASN A 84 8.87 8.50 0.00
N HIS A 85 9.72 9.27 0.66
CA HIS A 85 9.82 9.31 2.10
C HIS A 85 10.25 10.70 2.57
N GLU A 86 9.98 11.00 3.84
CA GLU A 86 10.67 12.08 4.57
C GLU A 86 12.12 11.69 4.87
N ASP A 87 12.99 12.68 5.07
CA ASP A 87 14.41 12.45 5.34
C ASP A 87 14.62 11.58 6.58
N ASP A 88 13.83 11.80 7.62
CA ASP A 88 13.89 11.07 8.89
C ASP A 88 13.34 9.63 8.78
N ALA A 89 12.61 9.30 7.70
CA ALA A 89 12.13 7.95 7.42
C ALA A 89 13.08 7.14 6.52
N LYS A 90 14.21 7.72 6.09
CA LYS A 90 15.10 7.13 5.09
C LYS A 90 15.62 5.73 5.48
N ASN A 91 16.00 5.52 6.73
CA ASN A 91 16.56 4.23 7.15
C ASN A 91 15.53 3.10 7.03
N ILE A 92 14.28 3.36 7.43
CA ILE A 92 13.18 2.39 7.29
C ILE A 92 12.89 2.16 5.81
N TYR A 93 12.85 3.23 5.02
CA TYR A 93 12.64 3.16 3.57
C TYR A 93 13.68 2.28 2.88
N ASP A 94 14.97 2.53 3.13
CA ASP A 94 16.09 1.77 2.56
C ASP A 94 16.00 0.29 2.94
N LYS A 95 15.66 -0.03 4.20
CA LYS A 95 15.48 -1.42 4.67
C LYS A 95 14.36 -2.14 3.93
N PHE A 96 13.24 -1.47 3.68
CA PHE A 96 12.19 -2.05 2.84
C PHE A 96 12.68 -2.23 1.39
N CYS A 97 13.40 -1.27 0.81
CA CYS A 97 13.97 -1.41 -0.52
C CYS A 97 14.93 -2.61 -0.62
N ASP A 98 15.81 -2.80 0.36
CA ASP A 98 16.79 -3.91 0.42
C ASP A 98 16.11 -5.28 0.51
N ARG A 99 14.95 -5.35 1.18
CA ARG A 99 14.11 -6.57 1.26
C ARG A 99 13.26 -6.81 0.01
N GLY A 100 13.40 -5.99 -1.02
CA GLY A 100 12.63 -6.09 -2.26
C GLY A 100 11.23 -5.51 -2.15
N GLY A 101 11.08 -4.36 -1.46
CA GLY A 101 9.87 -3.61 -1.12
C GLY A 101 8.88 -3.31 -2.25
N TRP A 102 8.30 -4.38 -2.78
CA TRP A 102 7.38 -4.39 -3.91
C TRP A 102 6.15 -5.28 -3.63
N ASP A 103 6.10 -5.92 -2.45
CA ASP A 103 5.00 -6.79 -2.06
C ASP A 103 4.15 -6.21 -0.92
N HIS A 104 2.85 -6.45 -1.01
CA HIS A 104 1.88 -6.11 0.03
C HIS A 104 2.22 -6.73 1.39
N GLY A 105 2.83 -7.92 1.37
CA GLY A 105 3.11 -8.73 2.56
C GLY A 105 4.17 -8.12 3.47
N ALA A 106 5.10 -7.34 2.94
CA ALA A 106 6.13 -6.65 3.70
C ALA A 106 5.67 -5.23 4.06
N ILE A 107 5.27 -4.42 3.07
CA ILE A 107 5.02 -2.99 3.32
C ILE A 107 3.73 -2.75 4.10
N LEU A 108 2.68 -3.55 3.88
CA LEU A 108 1.39 -3.37 4.56
C LEU A 108 1.18 -4.30 5.76
N ASN A 109 2.27 -4.87 6.29
CA ASN A 109 2.29 -5.75 7.45
C ASN A 109 3.01 -5.11 8.64
N ALA A 110 2.29 -4.93 9.74
CA ALA A 110 2.85 -4.33 10.95
C ALA A 110 4.04 -5.09 11.53
N GLU A 111 4.12 -6.42 11.38
CA GLU A 111 5.26 -7.21 11.88
C GLU A 111 6.56 -6.84 11.16
N ALA A 112 6.53 -6.61 9.85
CA ALA A 112 7.71 -6.19 9.09
C ALA A 112 8.23 -4.82 9.52
N TRP A 113 7.32 -3.90 9.88
CA TRP A 113 7.69 -2.59 10.43
C TRP A 113 8.36 -2.72 11.80
N ILE A 114 7.85 -3.61 12.66
CA ILE A 114 8.49 -3.90 13.97
C ILE A 114 9.90 -4.44 13.76
N GLU A 115 10.06 -5.46 12.92
CA GLU A 115 11.35 -6.07 12.63
C GLU A 115 12.38 -5.07 12.10
N ILE A 116 11.98 -4.19 11.18
CA ILE A 116 12.86 -3.18 10.60
C ILE A 116 13.25 -2.13 11.64
N SER A 117 12.31 -1.67 12.45
CA SER A 117 12.60 -0.72 13.54
C SER A 117 13.58 -1.32 14.55
N GLU A 118 13.37 -2.57 14.96
CA GLU A 118 14.30 -3.28 15.85
C GLU A 118 15.68 -3.46 15.21
N GLU A 119 15.76 -3.78 13.92
CA GLU A 119 17.04 -3.88 13.20
C GLU A 119 17.81 -2.56 13.24
N ILE A 120 17.15 -1.45 12.93
CA ILE A 120 17.75 -0.11 12.94
C ILE A 120 18.23 0.28 14.34
N GLU A 121 17.44 0.00 15.38
CA GLU A 121 17.83 0.28 16.78
C GLU A 121 19.06 -0.53 17.23
N ASN A 122 19.24 -1.73 16.66
CA ASN A 122 20.34 -2.63 17.00
C ASN A 122 21.57 -2.49 16.09
N GLU A 123 21.51 -1.65 15.05
CA GLU A 123 22.64 -1.43 14.17
C GLU A 123 23.77 -0.65 14.88
N PRO A 124 25.02 -1.12 14.80
CA PRO A 124 26.13 -0.39 15.36
C PRO A 124 26.28 0.94 14.61
N PRO A 125 26.58 2.06 15.31
CA PRO A 125 26.83 3.33 14.64
C PRO A 125 27.95 3.18 13.63
N THR A 126 27.68 3.58 12.40
CA THR A 126 28.66 3.65 11.32
C THR A 126 29.60 4.84 11.61
N PHE A 127 30.82 4.53 12.07
CA PHE A 127 31.89 5.49 12.32
C PHE A 127 32.72 5.79 11.06
#